data_AF-A0A2D3WC42-F1
#
_entry.id   AF-A0A2D3WC42-F1
#
_cell.length_a   1.000
_cell.length_b   1.000
_cell.length_c   1.000
_cell.angle_alpha   90.00
_cell.angle_beta   90.00
_cell.angle_gamma   90.00
#
_symmetry.space_group_name_H-M   'P 1'
#
loop_
_entity.id
_entity.type
_entity.pdbx_description
1 polymer ?
#
loop_
_entity_poly.entity_id
_entity_poly.type
_entity_poly.pdbx_seq_one_letter_code
_entity_poly.pdbx_strand_id
1 'polypeptide(L)'
;MPIKSLAWSNSDKKSARVLFELAKKRDYTKLIHNIKNFSLEKEENVWDLKTYLNDQAKEFDTKYDYRYSMLPILFACYIEEGLLSDDELDIFSKSIKEHIQETVKFRAMISSLTD
;
A
#
# COMPACT_ATOMS: atom_id res chain seq x y z
N MET A 1 -18.91 -16.36 0.97
CA MET A 1 -18.92 -16.32 -0.51
C MET A 1 -17.86 -17.27 -1.03
N PRO A 2 -18.10 -18.07 -2.08
CA PRO A 2 -17.01 -18.82 -2.69
C PRO A 2 -16.00 -17.83 -3.25
N ILE A 3 -14.72 -17.99 -2.91
CA ILE A 3 -13.63 -17.17 -3.44
C ILE A 3 -13.57 -17.45 -4.93
N LYS A 4 -14.14 -16.57 -5.74
CA LYS A 4 -13.95 -16.57 -7.19
C LYS A 4 -12.44 -16.41 -7.38
N SER A 5 -11.76 -17.45 -7.87
CA SER A 5 -10.32 -17.37 -8.08
C SER A 5 -10.04 -16.22 -9.05
N LEU A 6 -9.37 -15.18 -8.56
CA LEU A 6 -9.09 -14.00 -9.34
C LEU A 6 -8.10 -14.38 -10.46
N ALA A 7 -8.60 -14.49 -11.68
CA ALA A 7 -7.81 -14.93 -12.83
C ALA A 7 -6.98 -13.75 -13.38
N TRP A 8 -5.76 -13.61 -12.87
CA TRP A 8 -4.81 -12.61 -13.35
C TRP A 8 -4.34 -12.92 -14.78
N SER A 9 -4.71 -12.06 -15.73
CA SER A 9 -4.15 -12.11 -17.08
C SER A 9 -2.68 -11.68 -17.10
N ASN A 10 -1.96 -11.98 -18.19
CA ASN A 10 -0.58 -11.54 -18.34
C ASN A 10 -0.44 -10.02 -18.41
N SER A 11 -1.43 -9.30 -18.96
CA SER A 11 -1.47 -7.84 -18.93
C SER A 11 -1.71 -7.34 -17.51
N ASP A 12 -2.67 -7.90 -16.78
CA ASP A 12 -2.97 -7.48 -15.40
C ASP A 12 -1.76 -7.68 -14.47
N LYS A 13 -1.00 -8.77 -14.64
CA LYS A 13 0.23 -9.00 -13.86
C LYS A 13 1.29 -7.91 -14.12
N LYS A 14 1.43 -7.46 -15.37
CA LYS A 14 2.34 -6.36 -15.71
C LYS A 14 1.84 -5.05 -15.11
N SER A 15 0.55 -4.75 -15.26
CA SER A 15 -0.09 -3.58 -14.66
C SER A 15 0.05 -3.56 -13.14
N ALA A 16 -0.08 -4.72 -12.48
CA ALA A 16 0.10 -4.84 -11.04
C ALA A 16 1.51 -4.52 -10.62
N ARG A 17 2.52 -5.02 -11.35
CA ARG A 17 3.90 -4.67 -11.05
C ARG A 17 4.14 -3.17 -11.18
N VAL A 18 3.58 -2.53 -12.20
CA VAL A 18 3.70 -1.07 -12.42
C VAL A 18 3.10 -0.29 -11.25
N LEU A 19 1.85 -0.58 -10.85
CA LEU A 19 1.21 0.11 -9.73
C LEU A 19 1.88 -0.18 -8.39
N PHE A 20 2.35 -1.40 -8.18
CA PHE A 20 3.07 -1.78 -6.96
C PHE A 20 4.35 -0.94 -6.80
N GLU A 21 5.17 -0.84 -7.85
CA GLU A 21 6.38 -0.02 -7.81
C GLU A 21 6.06 1.48 -7.70
N LEU A 22 4.96 1.94 -8.31
CA LEU A 22 4.51 3.33 -8.19
C LEU A 22 4.13 3.66 -6.74
N ALA A 23 3.32 2.82 -6.09
CA ALA A 23 2.93 2.98 -4.69
C ALA A 23 4.16 2.98 -3.78
N LYS A 24 5.07 2.01 -3.97
CA LYS A 24 6.34 1.90 -3.24
C LYS A 24 7.18 3.16 -3.38
N LYS A 25 7.31 3.71 -4.60
CA LYS A 25 8.06 4.94 -4.85
C LYS A 25 7.43 6.15 -4.14
N ARG A 26 6.11 6.27 -4.16
CA ARG A 26 5.39 7.34 -3.46
C ARG A 26 5.56 7.22 -1.95
N ASP A 27 5.53 6.01 -1.41
CA ASP A 27 5.71 5.77 0.01
C ASP A 27 7.14 6.11 0.48
N TYR A 28 8.16 5.71 -0.29
CA TYR A 28 9.53 6.17 -0.03
C TYR A 28 9.65 7.70 -0.09
N THR A 29 8.92 8.36 -0.98
CA THR A 29 8.92 9.82 -1.07
C THR A 29 8.33 10.44 0.20
N LYS A 30 7.22 9.88 0.73
CA LYS A 30 6.63 10.27 2.02
C LYS A 30 7.61 10.01 3.17
N LEU A 31 8.23 8.83 3.23
CA LEU A 31 9.22 8.49 4.25
C LEU A 31 10.42 9.44 4.25
N ILE A 32 11.00 9.74 3.08
CA ILE A 32 12.10 10.69 2.95
C ILE A 32 11.68 12.09 3.41
N HIS A 33 10.45 12.52 3.09
CA HIS A 33 9.93 13.80 3.56
C HIS A 33 9.82 13.82 5.09
N ASN A 34 9.27 12.76 5.71
CA ASN A 34 9.15 12.66 7.16
C ASN A 34 10.51 12.68 7.86
N ILE A 35 11.49 11.95 7.32
CA ILE A 35 12.87 11.94 7.85
C ILE A 35 13.49 13.34 7.79
N LYS A 36 13.30 14.07 6.67
CA LYS A 36 13.84 15.43 6.51
C LYS A 36 13.23 16.43 7.48
N ASN A 37 11.99 16.20 7.91
CA ASN A 37 11.26 17.06 8.85
C ASN A 37 11.34 16.56 10.30
N PHE A 38 12.15 15.53 10.58
CA PHE A 38 12.32 15.04 11.93
C PHE A 38 13.08 16.07 12.78
N SER A 39 12.51 16.45 13.93
CA SER A 39 13.16 17.44 14.81
C SER A 39 14.39 16.82 15.48
N LEU A 40 15.53 17.50 15.39
CA LEU A 40 16.82 17.07 15.95
C LEU A 40 17.41 18.17 16.84
N GLU A 41 16.62 18.64 17.80
CA GLU A 41 16.99 19.73 18.70
C GLU A 41 17.69 19.25 19.98
N LYS A 42 17.49 17.98 20.35
CA LYS A 42 18.03 17.37 21.58
C LYS A 42 18.73 16.05 21.28
N GLU A 43 19.61 15.62 22.20
CA GLU A 43 20.34 14.36 22.09
C GLU A 43 19.39 13.15 22.04
N GLU A 44 18.26 13.19 22.76
CA GLU A 44 17.26 12.13 22.75
C GLU A 44 16.65 11.92 21.36
N ASN A 45 16.52 13.00 20.57
CA ASN A 45 15.92 12.93 19.24
C ASN A 45 16.71 12.07 18.25
N VAL A 46 18.02 11.90 18.48
CA VAL A 46 18.86 10.99 17.68
C VAL A 46 18.39 9.54 17.86
N TRP A 47 18.04 9.16 19.09
CA TRP A 47 17.54 7.82 19.40
C TRP A 47 16.10 7.63 18.96
N ASP A 48 15.27 8.67 19.04
CA ASP A 48 13.92 8.67 18.48
C ASP A 48 13.94 8.44 16.97
N LEU A 49 14.80 9.18 16.24
CA LEU A 49 14.97 9.01 14.80
C LEU A 49 15.43 7.59 14.45
N LYS A 50 16.42 7.05 15.18
CA LYS A 50 16.88 5.66 14.99
C LYS A 50 15.73 4.67 15.16
N THR A 51 14.91 4.84 16.19
CA THR A 51 13.79 3.94 16.48
C THR A 51 12.74 4.02 15.37
N TYR A 52 12.36 5.24 14.99
CA TYR A 52 11.48 5.50 13.86
C TYR A 52 11.96 4.82 12.57
N LEU A 53 13.24 4.98 12.21
CA LEU A 53 13.81 4.37 11.01
C LEU A 53 13.80 2.84 11.06
N ASN A 54 14.06 2.23 12.22
CA ASN A 54 14.01 0.78 12.37
C ASN A 54 12.59 0.23 12.20
N ASP A 55 11.59 0.95 12.73
CA ASP A 55 10.20 0.52 12.60
C ASP A 55 9.70 0.69 11.16
N GLN A 56 10.05 1.80 10.50
CA GLN A 56 9.77 1.99 9.07
C GLN A 56 10.46 0.93 8.20
N ALA A 57 11.70 0.54 8.51
CA ALA A 57 12.38 -0.52 7.76
C ALA A 57 11.65 -1.86 7.86
N LYS A 58 11.22 -2.27 9.07
CA LYS A 58 10.44 -3.51 9.28
C LYS A 58 9.10 -3.45 8.55
N GLU A 59 8.42 -2.31 8.59
CA GLU A 59 7.17 -2.10 7.87
C GLU A 59 7.38 -2.26 6.36
N PHE A 60 8.40 -1.62 5.80
CA PHE A 60 8.71 -1.73 4.36
C PHE A 60 9.11 -3.15 3.95
N ASP A 61 9.88 -3.88 4.76
CA ASP A 61 10.27 -5.26 4.47
C ASP A 61 9.06 -6.19 4.36
N THR A 62 8.03 -5.96 5.19
CA THR A 62 6.82 -6.78 5.18
C THR A 62 5.79 -6.31 4.14
N LYS A 63 5.60 -5.00 4.01
CA LYS A 63 4.63 -4.36 3.09
C LYS A 63 5.00 -4.55 1.62
N TYR A 64 6.30 -4.56 1.31
CA TYR A 64 6.79 -4.67 -0.06
C TYR A 64 7.33 -6.06 -0.42
N ASP A 65 6.93 -7.08 0.32
CA ASP A 65 7.03 -8.49 -0.10
C ASP A 65 5.98 -8.80 -1.17
N TYR A 66 6.41 -8.90 -2.43
CA TYR A 66 5.54 -9.01 -3.59
C TYR A 66 4.88 -10.41 -3.68
N ARG A 67 3.75 -10.58 -2.99
CA ARG A 67 2.95 -11.81 -3.00
C ARG A 67 1.66 -11.63 -3.78
N TYR A 68 1.52 -12.37 -4.89
CA TYR A 68 0.37 -12.27 -5.80
C TYR A 68 -1.00 -12.43 -5.13
N SER A 69 -1.12 -13.33 -4.15
CA SER A 69 -2.37 -13.55 -3.41
C SER A 69 -2.78 -12.36 -2.54
N MET A 70 -1.83 -11.51 -2.17
CA MET A 70 -2.07 -10.33 -1.32
C MET A 70 -2.29 -9.05 -2.13
N LEU A 71 -2.01 -9.06 -3.45
CA LEU A 71 -2.06 -7.85 -4.27
C LEU A 71 -3.41 -7.11 -4.21
N PRO A 72 -4.58 -7.77 -4.26
CA PRO A 72 -5.84 -7.03 -4.15
C PRO A 72 -5.99 -6.29 -2.82
N ILE A 73 -5.56 -6.91 -1.72
CA ILE A 73 -5.58 -6.31 -0.38
C ILE A 73 -4.56 -5.17 -0.31
N LEU A 74 -3.34 -5.38 -0.83
CA LEU A 74 -2.29 -4.35 -0.84
C LEU A 74 -2.71 -3.12 -1.64
N PHE A 75 -3.30 -3.30 -2.83
CA PHE A 75 -3.81 -2.16 -3.60
C PHE A 75 -4.93 -1.41 -2.89
N ALA A 76 -5.81 -2.12 -2.17
CA ALA A 76 -6.81 -1.47 -1.34
C ALA A 76 -6.16 -0.65 -0.20
N CYS A 77 -5.16 -1.20 0.50
CA CYS A 77 -4.39 -0.45 1.51
C CYS A 77 -3.69 0.77 0.90
N TYR A 78 -3.08 0.64 -0.28
CA TYR A 78 -2.41 1.77 -0.94
C TYR A 78 -3.40 2.89 -1.29
N ILE A 79 -4.66 2.58 -1.61
CA ILE A 79 -5.70 3.58 -1.84
C ILE A 79 -6.09 4.26 -0.52
N GLU A 80 -6.30 3.49 0.54
CA GLU A 80 -6.62 4.02 1.89
C GLU A 80 -5.51 4.94 2.42
N GLU A 81 -4.25 4.58 2.20
CA GLU A 81 -3.08 5.36 2.60
C GLU A 81 -2.78 6.55 1.66
N GLY A 82 -3.60 6.74 0.61
CA GLY A 82 -3.40 7.78 -0.41
C GLY A 82 -2.06 7.64 -1.14
N LEU A 83 -1.58 6.42 -1.33
CA LEU A 83 -0.43 6.09 -2.19
C LEU A 83 -0.87 5.88 -3.63
N LEU A 84 -2.10 5.40 -3.84
CA LEU A 84 -2.75 5.29 -5.15
C LEU A 84 -4.14 5.95 -5.11
N SER A 85 -4.68 6.29 -6.26
CA SER A 85 -6.07 6.72 -6.42
C SER A 85 -6.91 5.67 -7.17
N ASP A 86 -8.24 5.76 -7.05
CA ASP A 86 -9.16 4.77 -7.66
C ASP A 86 -9.08 4.75 -9.19
N ASP A 87 -8.83 5.90 -9.81
CA ASP A 87 -8.65 6.03 -11.27
C ASP A 87 -7.39 5.31 -11.76
N GLU A 88 -6.35 5.20 -10.95
CA GLU A 88 -5.13 4.48 -11.31
C GLU A 88 -5.38 2.97 -11.49
N LEU A 89 -6.51 2.43 -10.98
CA LEU A 89 -6.93 1.06 -11.21
C LEU A 89 -7.45 0.81 -12.64
N ASP A 90 -7.66 1.84 -13.46
CA ASP A 90 -8.13 1.69 -14.86
C ASP A 90 -7.12 0.97 -15.77
N ILE A 91 -5.87 0.83 -15.31
CA ILE A 91 -4.84 0.01 -15.97
C ILE A 91 -5.14 -1.49 -15.91
N PHE A 92 -6.07 -1.92 -15.06
CA PHE A 92 -6.49 -3.30 -14.92
C PHE A 92 -7.70 -3.64 -15.78
N SER A 93 -7.89 -4.93 -16.03
CA SER A 93 -9.17 -5.45 -16.50
C SER A 93 -10.29 -5.17 -15.51
N LYS A 94 -11.52 -5.03 -16.03
CA LYS A 94 -12.72 -4.74 -15.25
C LYS A 94 -12.89 -5.66 -14.04
N SER A 95 -12.66 -6.96 -14.20
CA SER A 95 -12.80 -7.93 -13.10
C SER A 95 -11.80 -7.73 -11.98
N ILE A 96 -10.56 -7.35 -12.29
CA ILE A 96 -9.53 -7.06 -11.28
C ILE A 96 -9.86 -5.75 -10.57
N LYS A 97 -10.20 -4.71 -11.33
CA LYS A 97 -10.60 -3.40 -10.78
C LYS A 97 -11.77 -3.55 -9.82
N GLU A 98 -12.86 -4.19 -10.24
CA GLU A 98 -14.05 -4.39 -9.40
C GLU A 98 -13.71 -5.13 -8.10
N HIS A 99 -12.87 -6.16 -8.17
CA HIS A 99 -12.46 -6.91 -6.98
C HIS A 99 -11.63 -6.06 -5.98
N ILE A 100 -10.73 -5.21 -6.48
CA ILE A 100 -9.96 -4.30 -5.62
C ILE A 100 -10.90 -3.27 -4.99
N GLN A 101 -11.83 -2.70 -5.75
CA GLN A 101 -12.81 -1.73 -5.26
C GLN A 101 -13.77 -2.33 -4.22
N GLU A 102 -14.21 -3.58 -4.40
CA GLU A 102 -14.98 -4.31 -3.40
C GLU A 102 -14.15 -4.50 -2.11
N THR A 103 -12.86 -4.79 -2.25
CA THR A 103 -11.94 -4.91 -1.11
C THR A 103 -11.79 -3.59 -0.36
N VAL A 104 -11.61 -2.47 -1.06
CA VAL A 104 -11.59 -1.11 -0.48
C VAL A 104 -12.87 -0.82 0.31
N LYS A 105 -14.04 -1.06 -0.29
CA LYS A 105 -15.34 -0.84 0.37
C LYS A 105 -15.51 -1.70 1.62
N PHE A 106 -15.15 -2.98 1.53
CA PHE A 106 -15.24 -3.91 2.65
C PHE A 106 -14.36 -3.48 3.82
N ARG A 107 -13.14 -3.03 3.54
CA ARG A 107 -12.22 -2.52 4.56
C ARG A 107 -12.69 -1.21 5.19
N ALA A 108 -13.19 -0.27 4.39
CA ALA A 108 -13.81 0.96 4.89
C ALA A 108 -15.01 0.66 5.82
N MET A 109 -15.82 -0.35 5.49
CA MET A 109 -16.93 -0.80 6.33
C MET A 109 -16.46 -1.44 7.65
N ILE A 110 -15.33 -2.16 7.66
CA ILE A 110 -14.79 -2.71 8.91
C ILE A 110 -14.27 -1.59 9.81
N SER A 111 -13.54 -0.63 9.24
CA SER A 111 -12.99 0.50 10.01
C SER A 111 -14.11 1.27 10.73
N SER A 112 -15.23 1.52 10.06
CA SER A 112 -16.37 2.25 10.64
C SER A 112 -17.17 1.47 11.69
N LEU A 113 -16.91 0.17 11.87
CA LEU A 113 -17.50 -0.66 12.92
C LEU A 113 -16.58 -0.84 14.13
N THR A 114 -15.31 -0.45 14.00
CA THR A 114 -14.29 -0.55 15.06
C THR A 114 -13.99 0.79 15.75
N ASP A 115 -14.58 1.88 15.25
CA ASP A 115 -14.57 3.23 15.85
C ASP A 115 -15.82 3.46 16.71
#